data_AF-A0A507ZL95-F1
#
_entry.id   AF-A0A507ZL95-F1
#
_cell.length_a   1.000
_cell.length_b   1.000
_cell.length_c   1.000
_cell.angle_alpha   90.00
_cell.angle_beta   90.00
_cell.angle_gamma   90.00
#
_symmetry.space_group_name_H-M   'P 1'
#
loop_
_entity.id
_entity.type
_entity.pdbx_description
1 polymer ?
#
loop_
_entity_poly.entity_id
_entity_poly.type
_entity_poly.pdbx_seq_one_letter_code
_entity_poly.pdbx_strand_id
1 'polypeptide(L)'
;MAQDLRKMFAESYRDEKQNPPKGHEARFKALLEEKLPQEEKSTNWVTWLKVAAIVVVILSIGALGFTNFSGMQTTNTQVVNTEQKAKPKQESPVFLSDISPEFKKIENYYLAGIHTELSRLEITGENKALIDSFMEQLANLDADYQELNQEINQNGVTEEAVNAMINNLKLRLDLLMQLKEKLKSIKKANLEETQAVNI
;
A
#
# COMPACT_ATOMS: atom_id res chain seq x y z
N MET A 1 47.55 -5.52 10.75
CA MET A 1 47.22 -4.09 10.81
C MET A 1 45.98 -3.89 9.95
N ALA A 2 44.83 -3.59 10.54
CA ALA A 2 43.59 -3.39 9.79
C ALA A 2 43.56 -1.95 9.26
N GLN A 3 43.42 -1.79 7.94
CA GLN A 3 43.17 -0.47 7.35
C GLN A 3 41.74 -0.04 7.70
N ASP A 4 41.62 1.16 8.25
CA ASP A 4 40.35 1.77 8.63
C ASP A 4 39.58 2.18 7.36
N LEU A 5 38.55 1.41 7.03
CA LEU A 5 37.68 1.64 5.87
C LEU A 5 37.10 3.06 5.87
N ARG A 6 36.83 3.64 7.04
CA ARG A 6 36.27 4.98 7.14
C ARG A 6 37.24 6.05 6.62
N LYS A 7 38.55 5.83 6.80
CA LYS A 7 39.59 6.72 6.27
C LYS A 7 39.77 6.55 4.76
N MET A 8 39.75 5.31 4.27
CA MET A 8 39.80 5.02 2.83
C MET A 8 38.65 5.72 2.08
N PHE A 9 37.42 5.59 2.58
CA PHE A 9 36.28 6.24 1.96
C PHE A 9 36.36 7.78 2.06
N ALA A 10 36.71 8.33 3.23
CA ALA A 10 36.84 9.77 3.42
C ALA A 10 37.92 10.43 2.53
N GLU A 11 38.97 9.68 2.16
CA GLU A 11 40.04 10.14 1.28
C GLU A 11 39.63 10.01 -0.20
N SER A 12 38.94 8.93 -0.58
CA SER A 12 38.41 8.74 -1.94
C SER A 12 37.27 9.69 -2.35
N TYR A 13 36.59 10.35 -1.41
CA TYR A 13 35.61 11.40 -1.73
C TYR A 13 36.24 12.78 -1.97
N ARG A 14 37.52 12.98 -1.59
CA ARG A 14 38.21 14.26 -1.75
C ARG A 14 38.84 14.41 -3.12
N ASP A 15 39.29 13.32 -3.70
CA ASP A 15 39.77 13.30 -5.07
C ASP A 15 38.64 12.90 -6.03
N GLU A 16 38.33 13.86 -6.90
CA GLU A 16 37.78 13.63 -8.23
C GLU A 16 36.25 13.41 -8.34
N LYS A 17 35.55 14.51 -8.64
CA LYS A 17 34.44 14.48 -9.62
C LYS A 17 35.03 13.99 -10.96
N GLN A 18 35.27 12.69 -11.10
CA GLN A 18 35.57 12.10 -12.40
C GLN A 18 34.29 12.16 -13.23
N ASN A 19 34.12 13.23 -14.00
CA ASN A 19 33.13 13.21 -15.07
C ASN A 19 33.55 12.07 -16.02
N PRO A 20 32.60 11.21 -16.44
CA PRO A 20 32.93 10.13 -17.36
C PRO A 20 33.58 10.71 -18.63
N PRO A 21 34.53 9.99 -19.23
CA PRO A 21 35.23 10.45 -20.43
C PRO A 21 34.22 10.83 -21.53
N LYS A 22 34.53 11.87 -22.30
CA LYS A 22 33.67 12.36 -23.39
C LYS A 22 33.27 11.20 -24.31
N GLY A 23 31.97 11.07 -24.60
CA GLY A 23 31.43 9.98 -25.42
C GLY A 23 30.96 8.74 -24.65
N HIS A 24 31.00 8.75 -23.31
CA HIS A 24 30.45 7.68 -22.47
C HIS A 24 28.98 7.37 -22.77
N GLU A 25 28.13 8.39 -22.94
CA GLU A 25 26.70 8.21 -23.23
C GLU A 25 26.46 7.47 -24.55
N ALA A 26 27.21 7.82 -25.61
CA ALA A 26 27.08 7.17 -26.91
C ALA A 26 27.48 5.69 -26.83
N ARG A 27 28.58 5.39 -26.13
CA ARG A 27 29.02 4.00 -25.91
C ARG A 27 28.00 3.21 -25.09
N PHE A 28 27.45 3.84 -24.04
CA PHE A 28 26.45 3.23 -23.18
C PHE A 28 25.16 2.91 -23.95
N LYS A 29 24.68 3.83 -24.79
CA LYS A 29 23.51 3.60 -25.66
C LYS A 29 23.72 2.42 -26.62
N ALA A 30 24.89 2.35 -27.26
CA ALA A 30 25.23 1.24 -28.15
C ALA A 30 25.25 -0.11 -27.41
N LEU A 31 25.82 -0.16 -26.20
CA LEU A 31 25.81 -1.33 -25.33
C LEU A 31 24.39 -1.72 -24.87
N LEU A 32 23.53 -0.74 -24.61
CA LEU A 32 22.15 -0.97 -24.21
C LEU A 32 21.35 -1.63 -25.34
N GLU A 33 21.51 -1.11 -26.56
CA GLU A 33 20.81 -1.58 -27.75
C GLU A 33 21.30 -2.96 -28.21
N GLU A 34 22.58 -3.29 -27.96
CA GLU A 34 23.14 -4.62 -28.22
C GLU A 34 22.69 -5.68 -27.20
N LYS A 35 22.51 -5.29 -25.92
CA LYS A 35 22.27 -6.22 -24.81
C LYS A 35 20.83 -6.37 -24.40
N LEU A 36 19.95 -5.43 -24.73
CA LEU A 36 18.52 -5.55 -24.46
C LEU A 36 17.83 -6.26 -25.63
N PRO A 37 16.94 -7.23 -25.36
CA PRO A 37 16.13 -7.83 -26.41
C PRO A 37 15.29 -6.76 -27.10
N GLN A 38 15.42 -6.64 -28.42
CA GLN A 38 14.55 -5.78 -29.23
C GLN A 38 13.12 -6.32 -29.11
N GLU A 39 12.20 -5.51 -28.59
CA GLU A 39 10.78 -5.89 -28.57
C GLU A 39 10.22 -5.87 -30.00
N GLU A 40 10.06 -7.06 -30.57
CA GLU A 40 9.32 -7.28 -31.80
C GLU A 40 7.89 -6.78 -31.61
N LYS A 41 7.49 -5.77 -32.39
CA LYS A 41 6.11 -5.28 -32.43
C LYS A 41 5.22 -6.32 -33.10
N SER A 42 4.81 -7.33 -32.33
CA SER A 42 3.79 -8.28 -32.76
C SER A 42 2.42 -7.58 -32.76
N THR A 43 1.90 -7.28 -33.95
CA THR A 43 0.50 -6.86 -34.12
C THR A 43 -0.43 -8.01 -33.78
N ASN A 44 -0.82 -8.06 -32.51
CA ASN A 44 -1.69 -9.07 -31.95
C ASN A 44 -3.17 -8.71 -32.17
N TRP A 45 -3.63 -8.71 -33.41
CA TRP A 45 -5.08 -8.59 -33.74
C TRP A 45 -5.95 -9.51 -32.88
N VAL A 46 -5.42 -10.70 -32.58
CA VAL A 46 -6.11 -11.73 -31.79
C VAL A 46 -6.21 -11.35 -30.30
N THR A 47 -5.29 -10.55 -29.74
CA THR A 47 -5.43 -10.06 -28.35
C THR A 47 -6.47 -8.95 -28.26
N TRP A 48 -6.59 -8.10 -29.28
CA TRP A 48 -7.66 -7.09 -29.33
C TRP A 48 -9.05 -7.73 -29.42
N LEU A 49 -9.19 -8.82 -30.19
CA LEU A 49 -10.42 -9.63 -30.21
C LEU A 49 -10.75 -10.26 -28.84
N LYS A 50 -9.75 -10.77 -28.10
CA LYS A 50 -9.95 -11.31 -26.74
C LYS A 50 -10.41 -10.22 -25.77
N VAL A 51 -9.84 -9.02 -25.86
CA VAL A 51 -10.26 -7.87 -25.03
C VAL A 51 -11.69 -7.45 -25.35
N ALA A 52 -12.05 -7.36 -26.64
CA ALA A 52 -13.42 -7.03 -27.05
C ALA A 52 -14.44 -8.05 -26.53
N ALA A 53 -14.12 -9.35 -26.58
CA ALA A 53 -15.01 -10.39 -26.05
C ALA A 53 -15.28 -10.23 -24.54
N ILE A 54 -14.26 -9.89 -23.73
CA ILE A 54 -14.43 -9.64 -22.30
C ILE A 54 -15.32 -8.42 -22.04
N VAL A 55 -15.13 -7.33 -22.79
CA VAL A 55 -15.94 -6.12 -22.67
C VAL A 55 -17.42 -6.41 -22.99
N VAL A 56 -17.70 -7.22 -24.01
CA VAL A 56 -19.08 -7.63 -24.35
C VAL A 56 -19.72 -8.46 -23.24
N VAL A 57 -18.97 -9.37 -22.61
CA VAL A 57 -19.47 -10.18 -21.47
C VAL A 57 -19.81 -9.29 -20.27
N ILE A 58 -18.93 -8.36 -19.92
CA ILE A 58 -19.16 -7.43 -18.79
C ILE A 58 -20.36 -6.52 -19.06
N LEU A 59 -20.50 -5.99 -20.27
CA LEU A 59 -21.65 -5.17 -20.65
C LEU A 59 -22.95 -5.98 -20.65
N SER A 60 -22.91 -7.24 -21.08
CA SER A 60 -24.07 -8.14 -21.05
C SER A 60 -24.53 -8.44 -19.61
N ILE A 61 -23.57 -8.74 -18.71
CA ILE A 61 -23.86 -8.95 -17.29
C ILE A 61 -24.33 -7.64 -16.63
N GLY A 62 -23.73 -6.50 -16.99
CA GLY A 62 -24.14 -5.18 -16.50
C GLY A 62 -25.56 -4.82 -16.92
N ALA A 63 -25.94 -5.06 -18.18
CA ALA A 63 -27.29 -4.78 -18.69
C ALA A 63 -28.36 -5.72 -18.08
N LEU A 64 -28.04 -7.01 -17.93
CA LEU A 64 -28.93 -7.98 -17.27
C LEU A 64 -29.01 -7.75 -15.75
N GLY A 65 -27.90 -7.38 -15.12
CA GLY A 65 -27.83 -7.03 -13.69
C GLY A 65 -28.59 -5.75 -13.39
N PHE A 66 -28.44 -4.70 -14.20
CA PHE A 66 -29.12 -3.42 -14.00
C PHE A 66 -30.65 -3.55 -14.07
N THR A 67 -31.18 -4.42 -14.94
CA THR A 67 -32.63 -4.62 -15.08
C THR A 67 -33.24 -5.48 -13.97
N ASN A 68 -32.46 -6.30 -13.27
CA ASN A 68 -32.94 -7.21 -12.21
C ASN A 68 -32.53 -6.78 -10.79
N PHE A 69 -31.67 -5.77 -10.64
CA PHE A 69 -31.13 -5.34 -9.34
C PHE A 69 -32.02 -4.34 -8.57
N SER A 70 -33.07 -3.80 -9.18
CA SER A 70 -33.98 -2.84 -8.52
C SER A 70 -35.15 -3.47 -7.75
N GLY A 71 -35.21 -4.80 -7.63
CA GLY A 71 -36.34 -5.50 -7.03
C GLY A 71 -35.94 -6.54 -5.99
N MET A 72 -35.41 -6.14 -4.83
CA MET A 72 -35.39 -7.04 -3.68
C MET A 72 -35.56 -6.28 -2.36
N GLN A 73 -36.80 -6.23 -1.91
CA GLN A 73 -37.24 -5.86 -0.57
C GLN A 73 -38.24 -6.93 -0.09
N THR A 74 -37.94 -7.54 1.06
CA THR A 74 -38.82 -8.33 1.96
C THR A 74 -39.27 -9.72 1.45
N THR A 75 -39.36 -10.81 2.22
CA THR A 75 -39.86 -11.03 3.59
C THR A 75 -39.39 -12.37 4.20
N ASN A 76 -39.37 -12.41 5.54
CA ASN A 76 -39.69 -13.50 6.49
C ASN A 76 -39.55 -15.00 6.12
N THR A 77 -38.74 -15.67 6.96
CA THR A 77 -38.93 -16.98 7.61
C THR A 77 -39.80 -18.06 6.94
N GLN A 78 -39.17 -19.16 6.49
CA GLN A 78 -39.62 -20.52 6.82
C GLN A 78 -38.52 -21.59 6.57
N VAL A 79 -38.51 -22.56 7.47
CA VAL A 79 -37.64 -23.74 7.64
C VAL A 79 -37.77 -24.78 6.51
N VAL A 80 -36.71 -25.53 6.22
CA VAL A 80 -36.66 -27.01 6.09
C VAL A 80 -35.22 -27.50 5.82
N ASN A 81 -34.83 -28.58 6.50
CA ASN A 81 -33.56 -29.31 6.37
C ASN A 81 -33.39 -29.96 5.00
N THR A 82 -32.22 -29.82 4.37
CA THR A 82 -31.60 -30.83 3.50
C THR A 82 -30.09 -30.58 3.45
N GLU A 83 -29.32 -31.65 3.65
CA GLU A 83 -27.88 -31.66 3.75
C GLU A 83 -27.15 -31.30 2.42
N GLN A 84 -25.97 -30.72 2.59
CA GLN A 84 -24.82 -30.67 1.67
C GLN A 84 -24.91 -29.81 0.40
N LYS A 85 -24.35 -28.61 0.53
CA LYS A 85 -23.04 -28.33 -0.11
C LYS A 85 -22.37 -27.20 0.66
N ALA A 86 -21.18 -27.45 1.19
CA ALA A 86 -20.34 -26.42 1.79
C ALA A 86 -20.14 -25.31 0.76
N LYS A 87 -20.83 -24.18 0.97
CA LYS A 87 -20.46 -22.91 0.37
C LYS A 87 -19.03 -22.60 0.84
N PRO A 88 -18.15 -22.06 -0.03
CA PRO A 88 -16.92 -21.48 0.48
C PRO A 88 -17.33 -20.46 1.53
N LYS A 89 -16.92 -20.70 2.77
CA LYS A 89 -17.12 -19.78 3.88
C LYS A 89 -16.48 -18.48 3.39
N GLN A 90 -17.28 -17.45 3.11
CA GLN A 90 -16.72 -16.11 2.99
C GLN A 90 -16.03 -15.88 4.33
N GLU A 91 -14.70 -15.87 4.30
CA GLU A 91 -13.87 -15.55 5.44
C GLU A 91 -14.15 -14.10 5.77
N SER A 92 -15.12 -13.88 6.65
CA SER A 92 -15.31 -12.57 7.25
C SER A 92 -14.00 -12.22 7.96
N PRO A 93 -13.47 -11.00 7.79
CA PRO A 93 -12.32 -10.55 8.57
C PRO A 93 -12.68 -10.67 10.05
N VAL A 94 -11.78 -11.29 10.83
CA VAL A 94 -11.94 -11.38 12.28
C VAL A 94 -11.53 -10.04 12.85
N PHE A 95 -12.45 -9.32 13.47
CA PHE A 95 -12.09 -8.07 14.14
C PHE A 95 -11.74 -8.35 15.59
N LEU A 96 -10.87 -7.51 16.16
CA LEU A 96 -10.62 -7.53 17.59
C LEU A 96 -11.93 -7.30 18.37
N SER A 97 -12.87 -6.56 17.78
CA SER A 97 -14.21 -6.37 18.32
C SER A 97 -15.05 -7.64 18.50
N ASP A 98 -14.74 -8.70 17.74
CA ASP A 98 -15.49 -9.96 17.76
C ASP A 98 -15.00 -10.89 18.89
N ILE A 99 -13.82 -10.62 19.45
CA ILE A 99 -13.18 -11.43 20.49
C ILE A 99 -13.67 -11.01 21.87
N SER A 100 -13.60 -9.71 22.20
CA SER A 100 -14.08 -9.20 23.49
C SER A 100 -14.44 -7.72 23.48
N PRO A 101 -15.30 -7.24 24.41
CA PRO A 101 -15.59 -5.82 24.55
C PRO A 101 -14.38 -4.95 24.85
N GLU A 102 -13.36 -5.47 25.54
CA GLU A 102 -12.14 -4.72 25.85
C GLU A 102 -11.27 -4.55 24.60
N PHE A 103 -11.12 -5.61 23.80
CA PHE A 103 -10.41 -5.53 22.52
C PHE A 103 -11.10 -4.61 21.52
N LYS A 104 -12.43 -4.56 21.51
CA LYS A 104 -13.20 -3.58 20.73
C LYS A 104 -12.81 -2.14 21.05
N LYS A 105 -12.64 -1.80 22.34
CA LYS A 105 -12.25 -0.43 22.74
C LYS A 105 -10.86 -0.09 22.22
N ILE A 106 -9.92 -1.04 22.30
CA ILE A 106 -8.54 -0.89 21.84
C ILE A 106 -8.52 -0.67 20.32
N GLU A 107 -9.20 -1.52 19.56
CA GLU A 107 -9.31 -1.42 18.11
C GLU A 107 -9.92 -0.08 17.68
N ASN A 108 -11.06 0.29 18.27
CA ASN A 108 -11.72 1.55 17.99
C ASN A 108 -10.82 2.75 18.30
N TYR A 109 -10.06 2.70 19.40
CA TYR A 109 -9.13 3.76 19.77
C TYR A 109 -8.06 3.98 18.67
N TYR A 110 -7.39 2.91 18.25
CA TYR A 110 -6.35 3.02 17.23
C TYR A 110 -6.93 3.38 15.86
N LEU A 111 -8.03 2.77 15.42
CA LEU A 111 -8.66 3.10 14.14
C LEU A 111 -9.15 4.54 14.10
N ALA A 112 -9.75 5.05 15.19
CA ALA A 112 -10.13 6.46 15.27
C ALA A 112 -8.91 7.38 15.17
N GLY A 113 -7.80 7.03 15.84
CA GLY A 113 -6.53 7.76 15.73
C GLY A 113 -5.98 7.77 14.30
N ILE A 114 -5.92 6.61 13.66
CA ILE A 114 -5.45 6.44 12.28
C ILE A 114 -6.29 7.27 11.32
N HIS A 115 -7.62 7.15 11.37
CA HIS A 115 -8.52 7.94 10.52
C HIS A 115 -8.37 9.44 10.78
N THR A 116 -8.21 9.84 12.04
CA THR A 116 -8.01 11.24 12.40
C THR A 116 -6.72 11.79 11.79
N GLU A 117 -5.59 11.10 11.94
CA GLU A 117 -4.32 11.57 11.40
C GLU A 117 -4.31 11.54 9.86
N LEU A 118 -4.87 10.51 9.23
CA LEU A 118 -5.05 10.46 7.78
C LEU A 118 -5.90 11.62 7.24
N SER A 119 -7.00 11.97 7.92
CA SER A 119 -7.88 13.07 7.52
C SER A 119 -7.22 14.45 7.55
N ARG A 120 -6.12 14.58 8.31
CA ARG A 120 -5.34 15.81 8.46
C ARG A 120 -4.20 15.91 7.45
N LEU A 121 -3.97 14.89 6.64
CA LEU A 121 -2.89 14.90 5.66
C LEU A 121 -3.22 15.85 4.51
N GLU A 122 -2.40 16.88 4.35
CA GLU A 122 -2.45 17.81 3.24
C GLU A 122 -1.32 17.49 2.26
N ILE A 123 -1.67 17.04 1.05
CA ILE A 123 -0.69 16.73 0.01
C ILE A 123 -0.36 18.00 -0.77
N THR A 124 0.92 18.35 -0.79
CA THR A 124 1.51 19.45 -1.56
C THR A 124 2.60 18.87 -2.49
N GLY A 125 3.02 19.64 -3.50
CA GLY A 125 4.09 19.18 -4.41
C GLY A 125 5.39 18.84 -3.69
N GLU A 126 5.72 19.57 -2.63
CA GLU A 126 6.96 19.42 -1.86
C GLU A 126 6.94 18.22 -0.91
N ASN A 127 5.78 17.88 -0.33
CA ASN A 127 5.67 16.81 0.66
C ASN A 127 5.18 15.48 0.08
N LYS A 128 4.74 15.46 -1.20
CA LYS A 128 4.13 14.29 -1.83
C LYS A 128 5.03 13.05 -1.74
N ALA A 129 6.30 13.18 -2.12
CA ALA A 129 7.22 12.03 -2.12
C ALA A 129 7.42 11.42 -0.73
N LEU A 130 7.44 12.26 0.32
CA LEU A 130 7.51 11.80 1.70
C LEU A 130 6.22 11.09 2.11
N ILE A 131 5.06 11.67 1.80
CA ILE A 131 3.76 11.07 2.09
C ILE A 131 3.63 9.71 1.39
N ASP A 132 3.96 9.63 0.10
CA ASP A 132 3.89 8.39 -0.69
C ASP A 132 4.71 7.26 -0.02
N SER A 133 5.94 7.54 0.41
CA SER A 133 6.80 6.55 1.09
C SER A 133 6.23 6.07 2.43
N PHE A 134 5.54 6.93 3.17
CA PHE A 134 4.86 6.56 4.41
C PHE A 134 3.57 5.78 4.13
N MET A 135 2.83 6.13 3.06
CA MET A 135 1.64 5.39 2.64
C MET A 135 1.98 3.97 2.17
N GLU A 136 3.13 3.77 1.51
CA GLU A 136 3.62 2.43 1.15
C GLU A 136 3.88 1.57 2.39
N GLN A 137 4.55 2.12 3.41
CA GLN A 137 4.77 1.42 4.68
C GLN A 137 3.45 1.11 5.41
N LEU A 138 2.48 2.04 5.40
CA LEU A 138 1.15 1.79 5.94
C LEU A 138 0.41 0.68 5.19
N ALA A 139 0.56 0.60 3.87
CA ALA A 139 -0.04 -0.46 3.06
C ALA A 139 0.57 -1.83 3.39
N ASN A 140 1.87 -1.90 3.65
CA ASN A 140 2.51 -3.14 4.11
C ASN A 140 1.96 -3.56 5.48
N LEU A 141 1.87 -2.63 6.43
CA LEU A 141 1.23 -2.90 7.73
C LEU A 141 -0.24 -3.30 7.57
N ASP A 142 -0.94 -2.79 6.56
CA ASP A 142 -2.30 -3.24 6.23
C ASP A 142 -2.35 -4.69 5.78
N ALA A 143 -1.48 -5.07 4.84
CA ALA A 143 -1.35 -6.43 4.37
C ALA A 143 -1.05 -7.40 5.54
N ASP A 144 -0.09 -7.06 6.40
CA ASP A 144 0.28 -7.88 7.56
C ASP A 144 -0.92 -8.14 8.50
N TYR A 145 -1.80 -7.15 8.70
CA TYR A 145 -3.00 -7.33 9.52
C TYR A 145 -4.05 -8.22 8.83
N GLN A 146 -4.19 -8.12 7.50
CA GLN A 146 -5.06 -9.02 6.76
C GLN A 146 -4.53 -10.46 6.80
N GLU A 147 -3.21 -10.65 6.77
CA GLU A 147 -2.59 -11.97 6.94
C GLU A 147 -2.87 -12.51 8.34
N LEU A 148 -2.68 -11.70 9.39
CA LEU A 148 -3.04 -12.09 10.77
C LEU A 148 -4.52 -12.48 10.90
N ASN A 149 -5.44 -11.78 10.21
CA ASN A 149 -6.85 -12.14 10.18
C ASN A 149 -7.09 -13.52 9.55
N GLN A 150 -6.37 -13.84 8.47
CA GLN A 150 -6.45 -15.15 7.83
C GLN A 150 -5.90 -16.25 8.74
N GLU A 151 -4.78 -16.00 9.40
CA GLU A 151 -4.20 -16.94 10.37
C GLU A 151 -5.17 -17.24 11.51
N ILE A 152 -5.82 -16.22 12.08
CA ILE A 152 -6.82 -16.40 13.14
C ILE A 152 -8.05 -17.18 12.63
N ASN A 153 -8.49 -16.92 11.40
CA ASN A 153 -9.59 -17.66 10.77
C ASN A 153 -9.27 -19.16 10.60
N GLN A 154 -8.00 -19.49 10.34
CA GLN A 154 -7.54 -20.87 10.13
C GLN A 154 -7.22 -21.59 11.44
N ASN A 155 -6.50 -20.93 12.35
CA ASN A 155 -5.88 -21.53 13.52
C ASN A 155 -6.63 -21.24 14.82
N GLY A 156 -7.63 -20.35 14.78
CA GLY A 156 -8.35 -19.86 15.94
C GLY A 156 -7.65 -18.66 16.61
N VAL A 157 -8.36 -18.04 17.54
CA VAL A 157 -7.88 -16.86 18.27
C VAL A 157 -6.85 -17.28 19.33
N THR A 158 -5.62 -16.78 19.22
CA THR A 158 -4.57 -16.92 20.24
C THR A 158 -4.17 -15.56 20.82
N GLU A 159 -3.58 -15.55 22.01
CA GLU A 159 -3.09 -14.31 22.64
C GLU A 159 -2.00 -13.65 21.79
N GLU A 160 -1.13 -14.44 21.19
CA GLU A 160 -0.07 -13.96 20.30
C GLU A 160 -0.63 -13.26 19.06
N ALA A 161 -1.66 -13.84 18.44
CA ALA A 161 -2.28 -13.27 17.25
C ALA A 161 -3.01 -11.96 17.58
N VAL A 162 -3.71 -11.92 18.73
CA VAL A 162 -4.36 -10.69 19.22
C VAL A 162 -3.34 -9.60 19.51
N ASN A 163 -2.24 -9.93 20.18
CA ASN A 163 -1.16 -8.99 20.46
C ASN A 163 -0.50 -8.48 19.18
N ALA A 164 -0.31 -9.34 18.18
CA ALA A 164 0.22 -8.96 16.87
C ALA A 164 -0.71 -7.97 16.14
N MET A 165 -2.03 -8.21 16.15
CA MET A 165 -3.00 -7.28 15.56
C MET A 165 -2.99 -5.92 16.24
N ILE A 166 -2.98 -5.89 17.58
CA ILE A 166 -2.91 -4.65 18.36
C ILE A 166 -1.61 -3.90 18.06
N ASN A 167 -0.48 -4.61 18.01
CA ASN A 167 0.82 -4.03 17.69
C ASN A 167 0.84 -3.46 16.28
N ASN A 168 0.25 -4.13 15.30
CA ASN A 168 0.14 -3.63 13.94
C ASN A 168 -0.64 -2.30 13.90
N LEU A 169 -1.81 -2.22 14.54
CA LEU A 169 -2.60 -0.99 14.64
C LEU A 169 -1.80 0.15 15.31
N LYS A 170 -1.08 -0.17 16.39
CA LYS A 170 -0.19 0.79 17.06
C LYS A 170 0.90 1.30 16.13
N LEU A 171 1.59 0.41 15.42
CA LEU A 171 2.67 0.77 14.49
C LEU A 171 2.16 1.71 13.38
N ARG A 172 0.96 1.47 12.85
CA ARG A 172 0.35 2.36 11.85
C ARG A 172 0.12 3.76 12.41
N LEU A 173 -0.42 3.85 13.62
CA LEU A 173 -0.64 5.14 14.28
C LEU A 173 0.68 5.86 14.56
N ASP A 174 1.68 5.14 15.08
CA ASP A 174 3.02 5.69 15.35
C ASP A 174 3.69 6.20 14.06
N LEU A 175 3.52 5.49 12.95
CA LEU A 175 4.03 5.88 11.64
C LEU A 175 3.37 7.17 11.14
N LEU A 176 2.06 7.32 11.33
CA LEU A 176 1.34 8.55 11.01
C LEU A 176 1.77 9.73 11.90
N MET A 177 2.02 9.49 13.18
CA MET A 177 2.57 10.51 14.08
C MET A 177 3.96 10.98 13.65
N GLN A 178 4.82 10.05 13.21
CA GLN A 178 6.13 10.39 12.66
C GLN A 178 6.01 11.21 11.36
N LEU A 179 5.09 10.84 10.47
CA LEU A 179 4.81 11.61 9.25
C LEU A 179 4.42 13.05 9.60
N LYS A 180 3.49 13.24 10.54
CA LYS A 180 3.04 14.55 11.01
C LYS A 180 4.20 15.43 11.49
N GLU A 181 5.10 14.89 12.30
CA GLU A 181 6.26 15.65 12.78
C GLU A 181 7.21 16.05 11.64
N LYS A 182 7.43 15.15 10.66
CA LYS A 182 8.23 15.47 9.46
C LYS A 182 7.57 16.54 8.58
N LEU A 183 6.25 16.47 8.40
CA LEU A 183 5.50 17.50 7.66
C LEU A 183 5.59 18.86 8.35
N LYS A 184 5.48 18.88 9.68
CA LYS A 184 5.66 20.10 10.49
C LYS A 184 7.07 20.68 10.33
N SER A 185 8.12 19.85 10.30
CA SER A 185 9.49 20.34 10.10
C SER A 185 9.70 20.94 8.71
N ILE A 186 9.12 20.34 7.66
CA ILE A 186 9.19 20.89 6.29
C ILE A 186 8.49 22.25 6.23
N LYS A 187 7.26 22.34 6.78
CA LYS A 187 6.51 23.60 6.80
C LYS A 187 7.26 24.71 7.54
N LYS A 188 7.95 24.39 8.64
CA LYS A 188 8.76 25.34 9.39
C LYS A 188 9.98 25.81 8.58
N ALA A 189 10.69 24.90 7.92
CA ALA A 189 11.86 25.24 7.10
C ALA A 189 11.49 26.23 5.97
N ASN A 190 10.40 25.98 5.26
CA ASN A 190 9.91 26.86 4.18
C ASN A 190 9.54 28.28 4.67
N LEU A 191 9.00 28.39 5.89
CA LEU A 191 8.66 29.68 6.50
C LEU A 191 9.91 30.49 6.88
N GLU A 192 11.00 29.83 7.29
CA GLU A 192 12.26 30.49 7.61
C GLU A 192 12.99 30.95 6.33
N GLU A 193 13.00 30.13 5.27
CA GLU A 193 13.57 30.51 3.97
C GLU A 193 12.86 31.71 3.32
N THR A 194 11.52 31.73 3.36
CA THR A 194 10.74 32.86 2.80
C THR A 194 10.92 34.17 3.57
N GLN A 195 11.29 34.12 4.85
CA GLN A 195 11.62 35.32 5.63
C GLN A 195 13.05 35.80 5.35
N ALA A 196 14.01 34.89 5.16
CA ALA A 196 15.40 35.23 4.88
C ALA A 196 15.61 35.88 3.50
N VAL A 197 14.75 35.60 2.53
CA VAL A 197 14.82 36.18 1.17
C VAL A 197 14.20 37.58 1.08
N ASN A 198 13.40 37.99 2.08
CA ASN A 198 12.72 39.29 2.12
C ASN A 198 13.43 40.33 3.02
N ILE A 199 14.68 40.09 3.40
CA ILE A 199 15.56 41.00 4.18
C ILE A 199 16.79 41.32 3.31
#